data_AF-A0A1E4GAZ8-F1
#
_entry.id   AF-A0A1E4GAZ8-F1
#
_cell.length_a   1.000
_cell.length_b   1.000
_cell.length_c   1.000
_cell.angle_alpha   90.00
_cell.angle_beta   90.00
_cell.angle_gamma   90.00
#
_symmetry.space_group_name_H-M   'P 1'
#
loop_
_entity.id
_entity.type
_entity.pdbx_description
1 polymer ?
#
loop_
_entity_poly.entity_id
_entity_poly.type
_entity_poly.pdbx_seq_one_letter_code
_entity_poly.pdbx_strand_id
1 'polypeptide(L)' 'MNPFTANSSIQNIAGNVRDELYILGALLLSLEICADADFEGCQEEATSLIAAARERLGQLLTHAKNTAKDLEAGQEGESA' A
#
# COMPACT_ATOMS: atom_id res chain seq x y z
N MET A 1 -2.58 16.17 21.13
CA MET A 1 -3.16 15.81 19.81
C MET A 1 -4.48 15.05 20.00
N ASN A 2 -5.53 15.29 19.21
CA ASN A 2 -6.83 14.61 19.43
C ASN A 2 -6.74 13.11 19.05
N PRO A 3 -7.01 12.18 19.98
CA PRO A 3 -6.87 10.74 19.74
C PRO A 3 -7.84 10.19 18.69
N PHE A 4 -8.99 10.85 18.48
CA PHE A 4 -9.97 10.44 17.47
C PHE A 4 -9.45 10.63 16.04
N THR A 5 -8.70 11.71 15.77
CA THR A 5 -8.13 12.01 14.44
C THR A 5 -6.90 11.15 14.12
N ALA A 6 -6.07 10.83 15.12
CA ALA A 6 -4.95 9.91 14.94
C ALA A 6 -5.43 8.49 14.57
N ASN A 7 -6.48 8.02 15.25
CA ASN A 7 -7.07 6.71 14.99
C ASN A 7 -7.68 6.61 13.58
N SER A 8 -8.38 7.66 13.11
CA SER A 8 -8.94 7.68 11.74
C SER A 8 -7.86 7.69 10.65
N SER A 9 -6.74 8.39 10.87
CA SER A 9 -5.63 8.41 9.90
C SER A 9 -4.94 7.06 9.79
N ILE A 10 -4.70 6.39 10.92
CA ILE A 10 -4.12 5.04 10.94
C ILE A 10 -5.05 4.04 10.24
N GLN A 11 -6.35 4.09 10.52
CA GLN A 11 -7.34 3.21 9.88
C GLN A 11 -7.41 3.44 8.36
N ASN A 12 -7.36 4.70 7.91
CA ASN A 12 -7.37 5.02 6.48
C ASN A 12 -6.11 4.49 5.77
N ILE A 13 -4.94 4.70 6.36
CA ILE A 13 -3.67 4.18 5.81
C ILE A 13 -3.67 2.65 5.77
N ALA A 14 -4.12 1.99 6.84
CA ALA A 14 -4.24 0.54 6.87
C ALA A 14 -5.24 -0.01 5.84
N GLY A 15 -6.32 0.73 5.58
CA GLY A 15 -7.26 0.45 4.48
C GLY A 15 -6.57 0.51 3.13
N ASN A 16 -5.90 1.63 2.82
CA ASN A 16 -5.20 1.82 1.55
C ASN A 16 -4.10 0.76 1.31
N VAL A 17 -3.34 0.39 2.33
CA VAL A 17 -2.34 -0.67 2.24
C VAL A 17 -2.99 -2.02 1.94
N ARG A 18 -4.12 -2.32 2.58
CA ARG A 18 -4.87 -3.56 2.34
C ARG A 18 -5.39 -3.62 0.91
N ASP A 19 -5.98 -2.54 0.41
CA ASP A 19 -6.50 -2.47 -0.95
C ASP A 19 -5.39 -2.65 -1.98
N GLU A 20 -4.22 -2.04 -1.76
CA GLU A 20 -3.08 -2.21 -2.68
C GLU A 20 -2.52 -3.64 -2.67
N LEU A 21 -2.52 -4.31 -1.51
CA LEU A 21 -2.16 -5.73 -1.42
C LEU A 21 -3.15 -6.62 -2.17
N TYR A 22 -4.45 -6.32 -2.11
CA TYR A 22 -5.46 -7.02 -2.90
C TYR A 22 -5.23 -6.85 -4.41
N ILE A 23 -4.96 -5.62 -4.87
CA ILE A 23 -4.65 -5.33 -6.27
C ILE A 23 -3.41 -6.10 -6.72
N LEU A 24 -2.34 -6.07 -5.92
CA LEU A 24 -1.10 -6.79 -6.23
C LEU A 24 -1.33 -8.30 -6.32
N GLY A 25 -2.13 -8.88 -5.41
CA GLY A 25 -2.50 -10.28 -5.44
C GLY A 25 -3.26 -10.66 -6.71
N ALA A 26 -4.24 -9.84 -7.12
CA ALA A 26 -5.00 -10.05 -8.35
C ALA A 26 -4.09 -9.97 -9.59
N LEU A 27 -3.18 -9.01 -9.66
CA LEU A 27 -2.25 -8.88 -10.79
C LEU A 27 -1.26 -10.05 -10.89
N LEU A 28 -0.81 -10.59 -9.76
CA LEU A 28 0.04 -11.78 -9.74
C LEU A 28 -0.70 -13.01 -10.27
N LEU A 29 -1.98 -13.19 -9.88
CA LEU A 29 -2.82 -14.25 -10.44
C LEU A 29 -3.06 -14.05 -11.95
N SER A 30 -3.31 -12.82 -12.38
CA SER A 30 -3.43 -12.51 -13.81
C SER A 30 -2.16 -12.83 -14.59
N LEU A 31 -0.98 -12.57 -14.01
CA LEU A 31 0.30 -12.93 -14.63
C LEU A 31 0.46 -14.45 -14.78
N GLU A 32 0.05 -15.23 -13.78
CA GLU A 32 0.06 -16.69 -13.85
C GLU A 32 -0.85 -17.19 -14.98
N ILE A 33 -2.06 -16.64 -15.09
CA ILE A 33 -2.99 -16.95 -16.19
C ILE A 33 -2.41 -16.52 -17.56
N CYS A 34 -1.80 -15.34 -17.65
CA CYS A 34 -1.15 -14.84 -18.87
C CYS A 34 0.07 -15.69 -19.28
N ALA A 35 0.71 -16.38 -18.34
CA ALA A 35 1.84 -17.26 -18.65
C ALA A 35 1.36 -18.61 -19.21
N ASP A 36 0.18 -19.08 -18.78
CA ASP A 36 -0.43 -20.31 -19.25
C ASP A 36 -1.25 -20.13 -20.55
N ALA A 37 -1.80 -18.93 -20.75
CA ALA A 37 -2.56 -18.57 -21.93
C ALA A 37 -1.65 -17.87 -22.94
N ASP A 38 -1.64 -18.34 -24.19
CA ASP A 38 -0.81 -17.83 -25.30
C ASP A 38 -1.30 -16.45 -25.82
N PHE A 39 -1.70 -15.57 -24.89
CA PHE A 39 -2.15 -14.20 -25.17
C PHE A 39 -0.95 -13.28 -25.34
N GLU A 40 -0.73 -12.86 -26.58
CA GLU A 40 0.31 -11.91 -26.95
C GLU A 40 0.21 -10.61 -26.11
N GLY A 41 1.32 -10.21 -25.48
CA GLY A 41 1.43 -8.98 -24.68
C GLY A 41 0.83 -9.05 -23.26
N CYS A 42 0.06 -10.09 -22.92
CA CYS A 42 -0.60 -10.23 -21.61
C CYS A 42 0.42 -10.23 -20.44
N GLN A 43 1.52 -10.98 -20.60
CA GLN A 43 2.57 -11.08 -19.58
C GLN A 43 3.32 -9.76 -19.38
N GLU A 44 3.56 -9.00 -20.45
CA GLU A 44 4.24 -7.71 -20.39
C GLU A 44 3.36 -6.66 -19.71
N GLU A 45 2.07 -6.60 -20.05
CA GLU A 45 1.10 -5.72 -19.41
C GLU A 45 0.93 -6.05 -17.91
N ALA A 46 0.73 -7.33 -17.58
CA ALA A 46 0.62 -7.77 -16.19
C ALA A 46 1.88 -7.44 -15.38
N THR A 47 3.08 -7.62 -15.96
CA THR A 47 4.35 -7.27 -15.30
C THR A 47 4.48 -5.77 -15.06
N SER A 48 4.08 -4.93 -16.04
CA SER A 48 4.06 -3.47 -15.92
C SER A 48 3.13 -3.02 -14.79
N LEU A 49 1.92 -3.58 -14.73
CA LEU A 49 0.95 -3.28 -13.68
C LEU A 49 1.45 -3.73 -12.29
N ILE A 50 2.11 -4.89 -12.19
CA ILE A 50 2.73 -5.36 -10.94
C ILE A 50 3.81 -4.38 -10.46
N ALA A 51 4.63 -3.86 -11.38
CA ALA A 51 5.66 -2.89 -11.04
C ALA A 51 5.05 -1.60 -10.46
N ALA A 52 4.01 -1.08 -11.11
CA ALA A 52 3.28 0.10 -10.64
C ALA A 52 2.61 -0.11 -9.27
N ALA A 53 1.97 -1.27 -9.05
CA ALA A 53 1.34 -1.62 -7.78
C ALA A 53 2.38 -1.73 -6.64
N ARG A 54 3.56 -2.30 -6.91
CA ARG A 54 4.66 -2.35 -5.93
C ARG A 54 5.17 -0.96 -5.56
N GLU A 55 5.31 -0.06 -6.53
CA GLU A 55 5.73 1.31 -6.28
C GLU A 55 4.73 2.03 -5.37
N ARG A 56 3.43 1.97 -5.69
CA ARG A 56 2.37 2.57 -4.88
C ARG A 56 2.33 1.99 -3.46
N LEU A 57 2.49 0.67 -3.31
CA LEU A 57 2.58 0.05 -1.99
C LEU A 57 3.79 0.57 -1.19
N GLY A 58 4.95 0.74 -1.83
CA GLY A 58 6.13 1.33 -1.20
C GLY A 58 5.91 2.76 -0.71
N GLN A 59 5.20 3.58 -1.50
CA GLN A 59 4.80 4.94 -1.12
C GLN A 59 3.84 4.94 0.08
N LEU A 60 2.83 4.06 0.08
CA LEU A 60 1.88 3.91 1.18
C LEU A 60 2.56 3.47 2.48
N LEU A 61 3.49 2.51 2.42
CA LEU A 61 4.26 2.06 3.58
C LEU A 61 5.18 3.15 4.13
N THR A 62 5.81 3.94 3.24
CA THR A 62 6.62 5.09 3.65
C THR A 62 5.76 6.15 4.33
N HIS A 63 4.58 6.45 3.78
CA HIS A 63 3.64 7.37 4.38
C HIS A 63 3.18 6.87 5.77
N ALA A 64 2.81 5.59 5.88
CA ALA A 64 2.44 4.96 7.15
C ALA A 64 3.53 5.11 8.22
N LYS A 65 4.78 4.85 7.84
CA LYS A 65 5.95 4.99 8.73
C LYS A 65 6.14 6.43 9.20
N ASN A 66 5.99 7.40 8.30
CA ASN A 66 6.14 8.81 8.66
C ASN A 66 5.01 9.26 9.59
N THR A 67 3.76 8.89 9.30
CA THR A 67 2.62 9.18 10.18
C THR A 67 2.79 8.57 11.57
N ALA A 68 3.32 7.34 11.67
CA ALA A 68 3.60 6.72 12.96
C ALA A 68 4.63 7.52 13.78
N LYS A 69 5.73 7.95 13.14
CA LYS A 69 6.76 8.78 13.78
C LYS A 69 6.24 10.14 14.26
N ASP A 70 5.41 10.79 13.46
CA ASP A 70 4.82 12.10 13.81
C ASP A 70 3.91 11.98 15.03
N LEU A 71 3.22 10.83 15.18
CA LEU A 71 2.40 10.54 16.35
C LEU A 71 3.23 10.28 17.62
N GLU A 72 4.36 9.57 17.50
CA GLU A 72 5.29 9.35 18.62
C GLU A 72 5.91 10.69 19.09
N ALA A 73 6.39 11.52 18.16
CA ALA A 73 6.98 12.83 18.48
C ALA A 73 5.96 13.81 19.09
N GLY A 74 4.69 13.72 18.68
CA GLY A 74 3.61 14.52 19.24
C GLY A 74 3.23 14.15 20.69
N GLN A 75 3.52 12.92 21.13
CA GLN A 75 3.23 12.45 22.49
C GLN A 75 4.31 12.84 23.51
N GLU A 76 5.58 12.93 23.09
CA GLU A 76 6.69 13.33 23.96
C GLU A 76 6.65 14.82 24.34
N GLY A 77 6.08 15.68 23.49
CA GLY A 77 5.93 17.12 23.75
C GLY A 77 4.75 17.51 24.66
N GLU A 78 3.81 16.58 24.90
CA GLU A 78 2.61 16.81 25.73
C GLU A 78 2.78 16.28 27.18
N SER A 79 3.94 15.67 27.48
CA SER A 79 4.29 15.06 28.78
C SER A 79 5.35 15.83 29.59
N ALA A 80 5.72 17.04 29.15
CA ALA A 80 6.70 17.93 29.82
C ALA A 80 6.02 19.21 30.33
#